data_AF-A0A956ANC3-F1
#
_entry.id   AF-A0A956ANC3-F1
#
_cell.length_a   1.000
_cell.length_b   1.000
_cell.length_c   1.000
_cell.angle_alpha   90.00
_cell.angle_beta   90.00
_cell.angle_gamma   90.00
#
_symmetry.space_group_name_H-M   'P 1'
#
loop_
_entity.id
_entity.type
_entity.pdbx_description
1 polymer ?
#
loop_
_entity_poly.entity_id
_entity_poly.type
_entity_poly.pdbx_seq_one_letter_code
_entity_poly.pdbx_strand_id
1 'polypeptide(L)'
;MTTTTPYSTQRRHLLRAGQAAARWLANPVSERGAHQVYRFMFSALGPELHALAARMRDDPEGARMLREKPDLGMTLADRRRLAALPEGSLGRAYLEFMSGADVLPGYMLGGLAYTDGALDQLVDWDADAKYVVERLGNAHDMTHVLGGYGSDLCGEAVSIPFQLCLFGVPLRIVAPFARSWGLLTAPLLLPSVGVSTWVALCAEGAARGAAMAQVRPGTQVRFEELLPLPLDVVRAQLGIPAHTRCDLVSPTGWLLSGTWSNSRFAASYATGFGQAEPFIEFGRRVAPLVEQGVSVRELMRVPRTQAWQAVERFEHGASLVEVRAALA
;
A
#
# COMPACT_ATOMS: atom_id res chain seq x y z
N MET A 1 -3.63 30.68 0.13
CA MET A 1 -2.74 29.74 -0.59
C MET A 1 -1.53 29.49 0.29
N THR A 2 -1.49 28.40 1.05
CA THR A 2 -0.28 27.96 1.73
C THR A 2 0.69 27.41 0.68
N THR A 3 1.81 28.07 0.49
CA THR A 3 2.92 27.64 -0.36
C THR A 3 3.57 26.39 0.25
N THR A 4 3.04 25.23 -0.09
CA THR A 4 3.61 23.95 0.33
C THR A 4 4.93 23.76 -0.42
N THR A 5 6.08 23.83 0.27
CA THR A 5 7.38 23.47 -0.34
C THR A 5 7.26 22.09 -1.00
N PRO A 6 7.74 21.90 -2.24
CA PRO A 6 7.75 20.59 -2.89
C PRO A 6 8.55 19.54 -2.09
N TYR A 7 8.32 18.26 -2.39
CA TYR A 7 9.21 17.18 -1.95
C TYR A 7 10.49 17.19 -2.79
N SER A 8 11.60 16.77 -2.20
CA SER A 8 12.90 16.72 -2.88
C SER A 8 13.63 15.40 -2.66
N THR A 9 14.39 15.01 -3.68
CA THR A 9 15.34 13.90 -3.68
C THR A 9 16.52 14.08 -2.72
N GLN A 10 16.85 15.31 -2.33
CA GLN A 10 18.12 15.60 -1.64
C GLN A 10 18.04 15.63 -0.12
N ARG A 11 16.85 15.83 0.47
CA ARG A 11 16.70 16.06 1.91
C ARG A 11 15.46 15.41 2.47
N ARG A 12 15.56 15.00 3.74
CA ARG A 12 14.42 14.57 4.55
C ARG A 12 13.77 15.77 5.22
N HIS A 13 12.44 15.80 5.26
CA HIS A 13 11.64 16.83 5.91
C HIS A 13 11.00 16.29 7.20
N LEU A 14 11.81 16.05 8.24
CA LEU A 14 11.39 15.35 9.46
C LEU A 14 10.20 16.00 10.19
N LEU A 15 10.11 17.33 10.22
CA LEU A 15 8.96 18.03 10.81
C LEU A 15 7.66 17.73 10.06
N ARG A 16 7.71 17.69 8.72
CA ARG A 16 6.56 17.34 7.89
C ARG A 16 6.18 15.88 8.03
N ALA A 17 7.18 15.00 8.12
CA ALA A 17 6.96 13.59 8.43
C ALA A 17 6.24 13.44 9.77
N GLY A 18 6.70 14.13 10.82
CA GLY A 18 6.04 14.13 12.14
C GLY A 18 4.60 14.66 12.09
N GLN A 19 4.35 15.76 11.34
CA GLN A 19 3.00 16.30 11.15
C GLN A 19 2.08 15.33 10.40
N ALA A 20 2.57 14.69 9.34
CA ALA A 20 1.82 13.69 8.58
C ALA A 20 1.50 12.47 9.47
N ALA A 21 2.48 11.97 10.23
CA ALA A 21 2.28 10.88 11.17
C ALA A 21 1.24 11.23 12.25
N ALA A 22 1.30 12.42 12.84
CA ALA A 22 0.33 12.85 13.84
C ALA A 22 -1.09 12.96 13.26
N ARG A 23 -1.24 13.49 12.03
CA ARG A 23 -2.53 13.55 11.33
C ARG A 23 -3.07 12.17 10.97
N TRP A 24 -2.19 11.25 10.59
CA TRP A 24 -2.55 9.85 10.37
C TRP A 24 -3.06 9.22 11.67
N LEU A 25 -2.32 9.34 12.77
CA LEU A 25 -2.73 8.79 14.08
C LEU A 25 -4.08 9.34 14.56
N ALA A 26 -4.46 10.55 14.17
CA ALA A 26 -5.78 11.10 14.50
C ALA A 26 -6.93 10.43 13.74
N ASN A 27 -6.70 9.93 12.51
CA ASN A 27 -7.72 9.32 11.65
C ASN A 27 -7.10 8.22 10.74
N PRO A 28 -6.56 7.14 11.31
CA PRO A 28 -5.63 6.24 10.61
C PRO A 28 -6.27 5.48 9.44
N VAL A 29 -7.58 5.23 9.53
CA VAL A 29 -8.33 4.51 8.50
C VAL A 29 -9.45 5.40 7.98
N SER A 30 -9.05 6.40 7.21
CA SER A 30 -9.92 7.32 6.47
C SER A 30 -9.21 7.75 5.19
N GLU A 31 -9.91 8.23 4.17
CA GLU A 31 -9.27 8.78 2.95
C GLU A 31 -8.25 9.88 3.31
N ARG A 32 -8.62 10.77 4.25
CA ARG A 32 -7.74 11.84 4.74
C ARG A 32 -6.49 11.31 5.45
N GLY A 33 -6.63 10.22 6.20
CA GLY A 33 -5.53 9.51 6.85
C GLY A 33 -4.61 8.88 5.82
N ALA A 34 -5.18 8.18 4.85
CA ALA A 34 -4.42 7.49 3.81
C ALA A 34 -3.59 8.47 2.93
N HIS A 35 -4.07 9.70 2.69
CA HIS A 35 -3.24 10.76 2.06
C HIS A 35 -1.98 11.11 2.89
N GLN A 36 -2.02 10.95 4.22
CA GLN A 36 -0.86 11.24 5.06
C GLN A 36 0.26 10.21 4.91
N VAL A 37 -0.04 8.99 4.47
CA VAL A 37 0.98 7.93 4.27
C VAL A 37 1.99 8.38 3.22
N TYR A 38 1.54 8.82 2.04
CA TYR A 38 2.42 9.36 1.00
C TYR A 38 3.17 10.60 1.46
N ARG A 39 2.50 11.51 2.18
CA ARG A 39 3.16 12.71 2.74
C ARG A 39 4.26 12.34 3.72
N PHE A 40 4.04 11.34 4.57
CA PHE A 40 5.05 10.79 5.46
C PHE A 40 6.18 10.16 4.67
N MET A 41 5.88 9.27 3.72
CA MET A 41 6.87 8.57 2.90
C MET A 41 7.79 9.54 2.15
N PHE A 42 7.24 10.52 1.44
CA PHE A 42 8.03 11.50 0.70
C PHE A 42 8.85 12.41 1.62
N SER A 43 8.30 12.77 2.78
CA SER A 43 9.02 13.60 3.76
C SER A 43 10.14 12.83 4.48
N ALA A 44 9.89 11.58 4.86
CA ALA A 44 10.79 10.80 5.71
C ALA A 44 11.81 9.99 4.91
N LEU A 45 11.43 9.52 3.72
CA LEU A 45 12.16 8.53 2.91
C LEU A 45 12.39 8.99 1.47
N GLY A 46 12.15 10.27 1.14
CA GLY A 46 12.29 10.82 -0.21
C GLY A 46 13.59 10.41 -0.92
N PRO A 47 14.78 10.63 -0.32
CA PRO A 47 16.05 10.23 -0.94
C PRO A 47 16.15 8.72 -1.22
N GLU A 48 15.72 7.87 -0.29
CA GLU A 48 15.78 6.42 -0.44
C GLU A 48 14.81 5.90 -1.51
N LEU A 49 13.61 6.46 -1.55
CA LEU A 49 12.58 6.15 -2.54
C LEU A 49 12.99 6.61 -3.94
N HIS A 50 13.58 7.81 -4.08
CA HIS A 50 14.10 8.27 -5.35
C HIS A 50 15.25 7.38 -5.86
N ALA A 51 16.15 6.97 -4.95
CA ALA A 51 17.27 6.11 -5.29
C ALA A 51 16.85 4.70 -5.76
N LEU A 52 15.60 4.27 -5.53
CA LEU A 52 15.10 3.01 -6.05
C LEU A 52 15.10 2.98 -7.59
N ALA A 53 14.71 4.08 -8.24
CA ALA A 53 14.68 4.14 -9.71
C ALA A 53 16.08 4.03 -10.31
N ALA A 54 17.08 4.69 -9.71
CA ALA A 54 18.46 4.54 -10.11
C ALA A 54 18.93 3.07 -10.00
N ARG A 55 18.67 2.42 -8.86
CA ARG A 55 18.99 0.99 -8.67
C ARG A 55 18.28 0.08 -9.68
N MET A 56 17.05 0.41 -10.07
CA MET A 56 16.34 -0.35 -11.09
C MET A 56 16.98 -0.20 -12.47
N ARG A 57 17.47 0.99 -12.84
CA ARG A 57 18.14 1.20 -14.14
C ARG A 57 19.42 0.39 -14.28
N ASP A 58 20.13 0.19 -13.18
CA ASP A 58 21.39 -0.57 -13.14
C ASP A 58 21.18 -2.09 -13.15
N ASP A 59 19.94 -2.58 -13.00
CA ASP A 59 19.58 -3.99 -13.00
C ASP A 59 18.82 -4.38 -14.29
N PRO A 60 19.10 -5.53 -14.94
CA PRO A 60 18.42 -5.90 -16.19
C PRO A 60 16.89 -6.01 -16.08
N GLU A 61 16.38 -6.64 -15.00
CA GLU A 61 14.94 -6.80 -14.79
C GLU A 61 14.30 -5.50 -14.30
N GLY A 62 14.99 -4.74 -13.44
CA GLY A 62 14.59 -3.40 -13.05
C GLY A 62 14.46 -2.46 -14.26
N ALA A 63 15.43 -2.46 -15.17
CA ALA A 63 15.43 -1.65 -16.37
C ALA A 63 14.32 -2.08 -17.32
N ARG A 64 14.06 -3.39 -17.43
CA ARG A 64 12.91 -3.92 -18.17
C ARG A 64 11.59 -3.44 -17.57
N MET A 65 11.43 -3.50 -16.25
CA MET A 65 10.26 -2.97 -15.54
C MET A 65 10.06 -1.48 -15.83
N LEU A 66 11.11 -0.67 -15.83
CA LEU A 66 11.03 0.77 -16.13
C LEU A 66 10.71 1.09 -17.59
N ARG A 67 11.15 0.24 -18.53
CA ARG A 67 10.79 0.37 -19.95
C ARG A 67 9.35 -0.02 -20.22
N GLU A 68 8.91 -1.15 -19.68
CA GLU A 68 7.58 -1.72 -19.96
C GLU A 68 6.48 -1.09 -19.10
N LYS A 69 6.82 -0.60 -17.90
CA LYS A 69 5.91 0.00 -16.90
C LYS A 69 4.58 -0.77 -16.75
N PRO A 70 4.60 -2.08 -16.49
CA PRO A 70 3.36 -2.85 -16.34
C PRO A 70 2.48 -2.24 -15.25
N ASP A 71 1.17 -2.23 -15.51
CA ASP A 71 0.17 -1.70 -14.61
C ASP A 71 -0.29 -2.80 -13.63
N LEU A 72 0.41 -2.87 -12.49
CA LEU A 72 0.07 -3.79 -11.42
C LEU A 72 -1.33 -3.52 -10.87
N GLY A 73 -1.72 -2.25 -10.75
CA GLY A 73 -3.03 -1.86 -10.23
C GLY A 73 -4.17 -2.42 -11.09
N MET A 74 -4.04 -2.29 -12.42
CA MET A 74 -4.95 -2.92 -13.38
C MET A 74 -5.03 -4.43 -13.21
N THR A 75 -3.87 -5.08 -13.08
CA THR A 75 -3.81 -6.54 -12.95
C THR A 75 -4.51 -7.03 -11.68
N LEU A 76 -4.32 -6.31 -10.57
CA LEU A 76 -4.89 -6.67 -9.27
C LEU A 76 -6.36 -6.27 -9.11
N ALA A 77 -6.86 -5.36 -9.94
CA ALA A 77 -8.25 -4.95 -9.95
C ALA A 77 -9.17 -5.87 -10.77
N ASP A 78 -8.63 -6.68 -11.69
CA ASP A 78 -9.39 -7.67 -12.47
C ASP A 78 -9.74 -8.91 -11.61
N ARG A 79 -10.80 -8.77 -10.81
CA ARG A 79 -11.29 -9.82 -9.90
C ARG A 79 -11.67 -11.10 -10.63
N ARG A 80 -12.24 -11.00 -11.83
CA ARG A 80 -12.63 -12.16 -12.64
C ARG A 80 -11.42 -12.97 -13.06
N ARG A 81 -10.36 -12.30 -13.54
CA ARG A 81 -9.10 -12.97 -13.89
C ARG A 81 -8.45 -13.60 -12.66
N LEU A 82 -8.42 -12.90 -11.52
CA LEU A 82 -7.90 -13.46 -10.27
C LEU A 82 -8.70 -14.68 -9.82
N ALA A 83 -10.04 -14.65 -9.96
CA ALA A 83 -10.91 -15.77 -9.61
C ALA A 83 -10.69 -16.98 -10.52
N ALA A 84 -10.28 -16.78 -11.77
CA ALA A 84 -9.98 -17.85 -12.72
C ALA A 84 -8.61 -18.53 -12.50
N LEU A 85 -7.75 -17.99 -11.62
CA LEU A 85 -6.45 -18.59 -11.31
C LEU A 85 -6.58 -19.87 -10.48
N PRO A 86 -5.56 -20.76 -10.49
CA PRO A 86 -5.58 -21.99 -9.71
C PRO A 86 -5.81 -21.74 -8.22
N GLU A 87 -6.60 -22.60 -7.56
CA GLU A 87 -6.78 -22.56 -6.11
C GLU A 87 -5.42 -22.70 -5.39
N GLY A 88 -5.24 -21.98 -4.27
CA GLY A 88 -3.95 -21.90 -3.57
C GLY A 88 -2.89 -21.02 -4.23
N SER A 89 -3.18 -20.44 -5.41
CA SER A 89 -2.27 -19.48 -6.05
C SER A 89 -2.20 -18.14 -5.30
N LEU A 90 -1.11 -17.39 -5.52
CA LEU A 90 -0.94 -16.03 -5.00
C LEU A 90 -2.14 -15.13 -5.36
N GLY A 91 -2.61 -15.19 -6.60
CA GLY A 91 -3.74 -14.37 -7.05
C GLY A 91 -5.06 -14.75 -6.40
N ARG A 92 -5.29 -16.05 -6.13
CA ARG A 92 -6.47 -16.50 -5.36
C ARG A 92 -6.39 -16.08 -3.90
N ALA A 93 -5.23 -16.19 -3.26
CA ALA A 93 -5.00 -15.73 -1.90
C ALA A 93 -5.17 -14.20 -1.78
N TYR A 94 -4.69 -13.45 -2.78
CA TYR A 94 -4.92 -12.02 -2.87
C TYR A 94 -6.41 -11.68 -3.03
N LEU A 95 -7.14 -12.37 -3.92
CA LEU A 95 -8.58 -12.14 -4.08
C LEU A 95 -9.37 -12.42 -2.79
N GLU A 96 -8.99 -13.48 -2.05
CA GLU A 96 -9.59 -13.82 -0.77
C GLU A 96 -9.33 -12.73 0.28
N PHE A 97 -8.08 -12.28 0.41
CA PHE A 97 -7.71 -11.15 1.27
C PHE A 97 -8.58 -9.92 0.95
N MET A 98 -8.70 -9.58 -0.33
CA MET A 98 -9.50 -8.44 -0.81
C MET A 98 -11.01 -8.61 -0.69
N SER A 99 -11.50 -9.76 -0.23
CA SER A 99 -12.92 -10.02 -0.01
C SER A 99 -13.31 -9.93 1.47
N GLY A 100 -12.36 -9.62 2.37
CA GLY A 100 -12.64 -9.37 3.77
C GLY A 100 -13.47 -8.09 3.99
N ALA A 101 -14.41 -8.14 4.94
CA ALA A 101 -15.33 -7.03 5.22
C ALA A 101 -14.63 -5.74 5.68
N ASP A 102 -13.43 -5.86 6.25
CA ASP A 102 -12.63 -4.75 6.79
C ASP A 102 -11.49 -4.31 5.86
N VAL A 103 -11.44 -4.82 4.61
CA VAL A 103 -10.36 -4.49 3.66
C VAL A 103 -10.78 -3.33 2.78
N LEU A 104 -10.16 -2.17 3.00
CA LEU A 104 -10.12 -1.10 2.01
C LEU A 104 -9.25 -1.58 0.84
N PRO A 105 -9.77 -1.65 -0.40
CA PRO A 105 -8.96 -2.13 -1.49
C PRO A 105 -7.73 -1.23 -1.72
N GLY A 106 -6.52 -1.72 -1.52
CA GLY A 106 -5.27 -0.96 -1.60
C GLY A 106 -4.82 -0.58 -3.02
N TYR A 107 -5.46 -1.08 -4.09
CA TYR A 107 -5.40 -0.41 -5.40
C TYR A 107 -5.94 1.03 -5.33
N MET A 108 -6.82 1.32 -4.36
CA MET A 108 -7.27 2.66 -4.08
C MET A 108 -6.24 3.45 -3.28
N LEU A 109 -5.44 2.81 -2.40
CA LEU A 109 -4.30 3.41 -1.71
C LEU A 109 -3.20 3.80 -2.71
N GLY A 110 -2.83 2.91 -3.64
CA GLY A 110 -1.95 3.21 -4.78
C GLY A 110 -2.42 4.43 -5.58
N GLY A 111 -3.74 4.53 -5.80
CA GLY A 111 -4.40 5.68 -6.39
C GLY A 111 -4.25 7.00 -5.59
N LEU A 112 -4.09 6.96 -4.26
CA LEU A 112 -3.93 8.16 -3.44
C LEU A 112 -2.60 8.88 -3.66
N ALA A 113 -1.62 8.23 -4.28
CA ALA A 113 -0.43 8.93 -4.74
C ALA A 113 -0.80 10.07 -5.72
N TYR A 114 -1.89 9.88 -6.48
CA TYR A 114 -2.40 10.85 -7.46
C TYR A 114 -3.39 11.86 -6.88
N THR A 115 -3.96 11.60 -5.70
CA THR A 115 -4.89 12.54 -5.09
C THR A 115 -4.15 13.72 -4.44
N ASP A 116 -4.77 14.90 -4.47
CA ASP A 116 -4.23 16.17 -3.97
C ASP A 116 -2.87 16.62 -4.57
N GLY A 117 -2.46 16.05 -5.72
CA GLY A 117 -1.19 16.38 -6.37
C GLY A 117 0.06 16.00 -5.57
N ALA A 118 -0.01 14.98 -4.71
CA ALA A 118 1.13 14.57 -3.89
C ALA A 118 2.33 14.09 -4.74
N LEU A 119 2.06 13.31 -5.80
CA LEU A 119 3.07 12.95 -6.81
C LEU A 119 3.57 14.16 -7.63
N ASP A 120 2.72 15.17 -7.87
CA ASP A 120 3.11 16.38 -8.59
C ASP A 120 4.06 17.27 -7.79
N GLN A 121 3.99 17.18 -6.45
CA GLN A 121 4.93 17.84 -5.55
C GLN A 121 6.33 17.21 -5.57
N LEU A 122 6.54 16.06 -6.23
CA LEU A 122 7.87 15.46 -6.48
C LEU A 122 8.50 16.10 -7.73
N VAL A 123 8.80 17.39 -7.64
CA VAL A 123 9.18 18.22 -8.80
C VAL A 123 10.53 17.84 -9.43
N ASP A 124 11.45 17.30 -8.64
CA ASP A 124 12.79 16.86 -9.08
C ASP A 124 12.86 15.36 -9.40
N TRP A 125 11.70 14.66 -9.45
CA TRP A 125 11.62 13.23 -9.74
C TRP A 125 11.19 13.00 -11.18
N ASP A 126 11.91 12.14 -11.88
CA ASP A 126 11.58 11.74 -13.25
C ASP A 126 10.40 10.74 -13.30
N ALA A 127 9.97 10.39 -14.53
CA ALA A 127 8.84 9.49 -14.77
C ALA A 127 9.08 8.04 -14.28
N ASP A 128 10.33 7.60 -14.13
CA ASP A 128 10.62 6.28 -13.56
C ASP A 128 10.48 6.32 -12.05
N ALA A 129 11.03 7.34 -11.39
CA ALA A 129 10.91 7.50 -9.96
C ALA A 129 9.44 7.63 -9.52
N LYS A 130 8.60 8.35 -10.28
CA LYS A 130 7.16 8.41 -10.05
C LYS A 130 6.46 7.06 -10.26
N TYR A 131 6.86 6.30 -11.29
CA TYR A 131 6.35 4.94 -11.53
C TYR A 131 6.71 3.97 -10.38
N VAL A 132 7.91 4.07 -9.81
CA VAL A 132 8.32 3.23 -8.68
C VAL A 132 7.45 3.46 -7.44
N VAL A 133 7.15 4.73 -7.12
CA VAL A 133 6.25 5.09 -6.00
C VAL A 133 4.86 4.54 -6.22
N GLU A 134 4.33 4.70 -7.42
CA GLU A 134 3.03 4.15 -7.80
C GLU A 134 3.02 2.62 -7.63
N ARG A 135 4.01 1.93 -8.19
CA ARG A 135 4.09 0.47 -8.12
C ARG A 135 4.23 -0.03 -6.69
N LEU A 136 4.98 0.67 -5.84
CA LEU A 136 5.07 0.37 -4.41
C LEU A 136 3.69 0.46 -3.75
N GLY A 137 2.94 1.54 -4.04
CA GLY A 137 1.57 1.71 -3.56
C GLY A 137 0.63 0.60 -4.02
N ASN A 138 0.63 0.28 -5.32
CA ASN A 138 -0.20 -0.78 -5.90
C ASN A 138 0.09 -2.18 -5.32
N ALA A 139 1.28 -2.39 -4.78
CA ALA A 139 1.69 -3.67 -4.21
C ALA A 139 1.46 -3.78 -2.69
N HIS A 140 0.95 -2.73 -2.02
CA HIS A 140 0.76 -2.71 -0.55
C HIS A 140 -0.03 -3.93 -0.04
N ASP A 141 -1.25 -4.14 -0.52
CA ASP A 141 -2.06 -5.30 -0.11
C ASP A 141 -1.39 -6.64 -0.45
N MET A 142 -0.69 -6.71 -1.58
CA MET A 142 0.07 -7.91 -1.94
C MET A 142 1.14 -8.22 -0.89
N THR A 143 1.70 -7.20 -0.22
CA THR A 143 2.66 -7.42 0.87
C THR A 143 2.03 -8.03 2.11
N HIS A 144 0.74 -7.81 2.38
CA HIS A 144 0.00 -8.51 3.43
C HIS A 144 -0.08 -10.01 3.12
N VAL A 145 -0.47 -10.35 1.89
CA VAL A 145 -0.59 -11.74 1.43
C VAL A 145 0.78 -12.42 1.45
N LEU A 146 1.81 -11.80 0.89
CA LEU A 146 3.16 -12.36 0.86
C LEU A 146 3.75 -12.50 2.27
N GLY A 147 3.58 -11.47 3.10
CA GLY A 147 4.10 -11.41 4.47
C GLY A 147 3.33 -12.27 5.47
N GLY A 148 2.08 -12.63 5.19
CA GLY A 148 1.19 -13.31 6.14
C GLY A 148 0.69 -12.37 7.24
N TYR A 149 0.39 -11.12 6.88
CA TYR A 149 -0.12 -10.11 7.81
C TYR A 149 -1.60 -9.85 7.55
N GLY A 150 -2.43 -9.86 8.60
CA GLY A 150 -3.83 -9.47 8.50
C GLY A 150 -4.03 -8.03 8.03
N SER A 151 -5.26 -7.67 7.67
CA SER A 151 -5.66 -6.31 7.29
C SER A 151 -6.04 -5.43 8.49
N ASP A 152 -5.91 -5.94 9.72
CA ASP A 152 -6.16 -5.15 10.92
C ASP A 152 -5.02 -4.19 11.23
N LEU A 153 -5.23 -3.31 12.20
CA LEU A 153 -4.24 -2.31 12.62
C LEU A 153 -2.87 -2.90 12.99
N CYS A 154 -2.84 -4.11 13.55
CA CYS A 154 -1.60 -4.74 13.97
C CYS A 154 -0.87 -5.30 12.75
N GLY A 155 -1.60 -5.95 11.85
CA GLY A 155 -1.09 -6.40 10.56
C GLY A 155 -0.53 -5.25 9.73
N GLU A 156 -1.25 -4.13 9.61
CA GLU A 156 -0.77 -2.89 8.95
C GLU A 156 0.50 -2.34 9.60
N ALA A 157 0.54 -2.28 10.93
CA ALA A 157 1.70 -1.74 11.62
C ALA A 157 2.97 -2.59 11.44
N VAL A 158 2.84 -3.90 11.20
CA VAL A 158 3.98 -4.78 10.88
C VAL A 158 4.25 -4.83 9.36
N SER A 159 3.23 -4.70 8.52
CA SER A 159 3.37 -4.73 7.05
C SER A 159 4.13 -3.50 6.52
N ILE A 160 3.97 -2.32 7.13
CA ILE A 160 4.68 -1.09 6.73
C ILE A 160 6.21 -1.28 6.70
N PRO A 161 6.89 -1.64 7.80
CA PRO A 161 8.33 -1.86 7.77
C PRO A 161 8.75 -3.03 6.87
N PHE A 162 7.90 -4.06 6.75
CA PHE A 162 8.12 -5.17 5.81
C PHE A 162 8.15 -4.67 4.35
N GLN A 163 7.13 -3.94 3.91
CA GLN A 163 7.03 -3.40 2.56
C GLN A 163 8.20 -2.49 2.22
N LEU A 164 8.58 -1.57 3.12
CA LEU A 164 9.70 -0.65 2.88
C LEU A 164 11.00 -1.42 2.59
N CYS A 165 11.33 -2.42 3.41
CA CYS A 165 12.52 -3.23 3.17
C CYS A 165 12.38 -4.15 1.96
N LEU A 166 11.20 -4.75 1.74
CA LEU A 166 10.88 -5.58 0.58
C LEU A 166 11.18 -4.86 -0.73
N PHE A 167 10.80 -3.58 -0.83
CA PHE A 167 11.09 -2.78 -2.03
C PHE A 167 12.55 -2.31 -2.13
N GLY A 168 13.38 -2.57 -1.12
CA GLY A 168 14.80 -2.25 -1.16
C GLY A 168 15.17 -0.94 -0.48
N VAL A 169 14.33 -0.41 0.42
CA VAL A 169 14.79 0.62 1.37
C VAL A 169 15.74 -0.06 2.38
N PRO A 170 16.97 0.46 2.58
CA PRO A 170 17.97 -0.24 3.39
C PRO A 170 17.52 -0.53 4.83
N LEU A 171 17.77 -1.75 5.33
CA LEU A 171 17.41 -2.16 6.69
C LEU A 171 17.95 -1.21 7.76
N ARG A 172 19.16 -0.65 7.57
CA ARG A 172 19.74 0.35 8.49
C ARG A 172 18.90 1.62 8.66
N ILE A 173 18.04 1.93 7.69
CA ILE A 173 17.08 3.05 7.74
C ILE A 173 15.75 2.59 8.34
N VAL A 174 15.25 1.43 7.92
CA VAL A 174 13.91 0.96 8.31
C VAL A 174 13.87 0.37 9.72
N ALA A 175 14.93 -0.30 10.18
CA ALA A 175 14.98 -0.90 11.52
C ALA A 175 14.77 0.09 12.69
N PRO A 176 15.45 1.27 12.74
CA PRO A 176 15.18 2.26 13.79
C PRO A 176 13.78 2.89 13.65
N PHE A 177 13.28 3.03 12.42
CA PHE A 177 11.90 3.45 12.18
C PHE A 177 10.91 2.42 12.72
N ALA A 178 11.07 1.13 12.42
CA ALA A 178 10.20 0.05 12.85
C ALA A 178 10.12 -0.07 14.37
N ARG A 179 11.25 0.10 15.07
CA ARG A 179 11.27 0.11 16.54
C ARG A 179 10.52 1.30 17.12
N SER A 180 10.80 2.50 16.60
CA SER A 180 10.11 3.73 17.02
C SER A 180 8.61 3.66 16.74
N TRP A 181 8.24 3.11 15.58
CA TRP A 181 6.85 2.87 15.17
C TRP A 181 6.14 1.92 16.14
N GLY A 182 6.77 0.80 16.51
CA GLY A 182 6.24 -0.11 17.52
C GLY A 182 6.00 0.59 18.86
N LEU A 183 6.96 1.40 19.33
CA LEU A 183 6.82 2.16 20.59
C LEU A 183 5.68 3.19 20.53
N LEU A 184 5.55 3.91 19.41
CA LEU A 184 4.54 4.95 19.22
C LEU A 184 3.13 4.37 19.09
N THR A 185 2.98 3.20 18.49
CA THR A 185 1.69 2.54 18.28
C THR A 185 1.24 1.71 19.48
N ALA A 186 2.18 1.23 20.31
CA ALA A 186 1.87 0.45 21.51
C ALA A 186 0.78 1.04 22.43
N PRO A 187 0.78 2.33 22.81
CA PRO A 187 -0.27 2.89 23.67
C PRO A 187 -1.64 3.01 22.96
N LEU A 188 -1.67 2.97 21.63
CA LEU A 188 -2.89 3.07 20.82
C LEU A 188 -3.50 1.70 20.54
N LEU A 189 -2.65 0.72 20.27
CA LEU A 189 -3.05 -0.66 19.96
C LEU A 189 -3.23 -1.51 21.21
N LEU A 190 -2.57 -1.15 22.32
CA LEU A 190 -2.59 -1.91 23.58
C LEU A 190 -2.29 -3.41 23.34
N PRO A 191 -1.11 -3.74 22.78
CA PRO A 191 -0.74 -5.10 22.37
C PRO A 191 -0.80 -6.09 23.55
N SER A 192 -1.58 -7.15 23.43
CA SER A 192 -1.74 -8.20 24.45
C SER A 192 -0.45 -8.98 24.73
N VAL A 193 0.51 -8.95 23.79
CA VAL A 193 1.83 -9.58 23.91
C VAL A 193 2.86 -8.72 24.66
N GLY A 194 2.48 -7.53 25.10
CA GLY A 194 3.35 -6.55 25.73
C GLY A 194 4.17 -5.72 24.73
N VAL A 195 4.63 -4.56 25.19
CA VAL A 195 5.30 -3.55 24.35
C VAL A 195 6.62 -4.07 23.76
N SER A 196 7.41 -4.82 24.51
CA SER A 196 8.70 -5.36 24.05
C SER A 196 8.53 -6.33 22.88
N THR A 197 7.62 -7.29 23.02
CA THR A 197 7.27 -8.24 21.97
C THR A 197 6.69 -7.53 20.75
N TRP A 198 5.81 -6.55 20.96
CA TRP A 198 5.25 -5.74 19.88
C TRP A 198 6.33 -5.00 19.05
N VAL A 199 7.25 -4.33 19.74
CA VAL A 199 8.38 -3.64 19.09
C VAL A 199 9.26 -4.64 18.33
N ALA A 200 9.47 -5.84 18.88
CA ALA A 200 10.21 -6.90 18.21
C ALA A 200 9.50 -7.37 16.94
N LEU A 201 8.17 -7.49 16.93
CA LEU A 201 7.39 -7.86 15.75
C LEU A 201 7.48 -6.80 14.64
N CYS A 202 7.40 -5.51 14.95
CA CYS A 202 7.62 -4.46 13.96
C CYS A 202 9.05 -4.54 13.36
N ALA A 203 10.06 -4.77 14.20
CA ALA A 203 11.45 -4.92 13.75
C ALA A 203 11.66 -6.20 12.92
N GLU A 204 10.97 -7.29 13.27
CA GLU A 204 10.95 -8.53 12.50
C GLU A 204 10.37 -8.30 11.10
N GLY A 205 9.28 -7.52 10.98
CA GLY A 205 8.74 -7.12 9.68
C GLY A 205 9.80 -6.51 8.77
N ALA A 206 10.58 -5.55 9.27
CA ALA A 206 11.72 -4.97 8.54
C ALA A 206 12.76 -6.02 8.14
N ALA A 207 13.13 -6.92 9.06
CA ALA A 207 14.12 -7.96 8.81
C ALA A 207 13.65 -8.96 7.74
N ARG A 208 12.39 -9.38 7.77
CA ARG A 208 11.79 -10.28 6.77
C ARG A 208 11.74 -9.64 5.39
N GLY A 209 11.34 -8.37 5.31
CA GLY A 209 11.35 -7.61 4.05
C GLY A 209 12.76 -7.48 3.49
N ALA A 210 13.76 -7.27 4.37
CA ALA A 210 15.15 -7.15 3.96
C ALA A 210 15.72 -8.49 3.48
N ALA A 211 15.33 -9.62 4.10
CA ALA A 211 15.71 -10.95 3.65
C ALA A 211 15.17 -11.24 2.23
N MET A 212 13.91 -10.89 1.95
CA MET A 212 13.38 -10.97 0.58
C MET A 212 14.18 -10.10 -0.39
N ALA A 213 14.47 -8.84 -0.01
CA ALA A 213 15.19 -7.92 -0.88
C ALA A 213 16.65 -8.33 -1.16
N GLN A 214 17.24 -9.21 -0.34
CA GLN A 214 18.54 -9.83 -0.63
C GLN A 214 18.46 -10.88 -1.75
N VAL A 215 17.33 -11.58 -1.87
CA VAL A 215 17.08 -12.51 -2.97
C VAL A 215 16.67 -11.75 -4.23
N ARG A 216 15.63 -10.93 -4.12
CA ARG A 216 15.18 -10.02 -5.17
C ARG A 216 14.34 -8.89 -4.56
N PRO A 217 14.78 -7.62 -4.67
CA PRO A 217 13.96 -6.50 -4.21
C PRO A 217 12.66 -6.41 -5.01
N GLY A 218 11.57 -6.03 -4.35
CA GLY A 218 10.24 -5.92 -4.95
C GLY A 218 10.17 -4.99 -6.16
N THR A 219 11.10 -4.05 -6.29
CA THR A 219 11.29 -3.23 -7.50
C THR A 219 11.62 -4.04 -8.75
N GLN A 220 12.19 -5.24 -8.59
CA GLN A 220 12.55 -6.16 -9.67
C GLN A 220 11.57 -7.35 -9.77
N VAL A 221 10.52 -7.39 -8.94
CA VAL A 221 9.55 -8.49 -8.94
C VAL A 221 8.36 -8.14 -9.83
N ARG A 222 8.15 -8.93 -10.89
CA ARG A 222 6.95 -8.88 -11.73
C ARG A 222 5.85 -9.71 -11.07
N PHE A 223 5.20 -9.14 -10.05
CA PHE A 223 4.13 -9.81 -9.30
C PHE A 223 3.02 -10.36 -10.21
N GLU A 224 2.73 -9.66 -11.31
CA GLU A 224 1.77 -10.06 -12.34
C GLU A 224 2.04 -11.47 -12.89
N GLU A 225 3.31 -11.85 -13.03
CA GLU A 225 3.73 -13.16 -13.52
C GLU A 225 3.67 -14.24 -12.43
N LEU A 226 3.71 -13.85 -11.16
CA LEU A 226 3.69 -14.76 -10.01
C LEU A 226 2.27 -15.09 -9.54
N LEU A 227 1.26 -14.31 -9.94
CA LEU A 227 -0.14 -14.51 -9.55
C LEU A 227 -0.65 -15.95 -9.75
N PRO A 228 -0.34 -16.66 -10.85
CA PRO A 228 -0.84 -18.02 -11.06
C PRO A 228 -0.13 -19.09 -10.23
N LEU A 229 1.01 -18.77 -9.62
CA LEU A 229 1.82 -19.75 -8.90
C LEU A 229 1.30 -19.97 -7.46
N PRO A 230 1.47 -21.17 -6.88
CA PRO A 230 1.14 -21.43 -5.48
C PRO A 230 1.83 -20.45 -4.52
N LEU A 231 1.10 -19.96 -3.51
CA LEU A 231 1.60 -18.92 -2.60
C LEU A 231 2.87 -19.33 -1.83
N ASP A 232 2.93 -20.59 -1.39
CA ASP A 232 4.09 -21.17 -0.72
C ASP A 232 5.32 -21.21 -1.64
N VAL A 233 5.12 -21.59 -2.90
CA VAL A 233 6.17 -21.57 -3.94
C VAL A 233 6.66 -20.15 -4.17
N VAL A 234 5.76 -19.16 -4.27
CA VAL A 234 6.16 -17.76 -4.44
C VAL A 234 6.97 -17.26 -3.23
N ARG A 235 6.52 -17.54 -2.01
CA ARG A 235 7.26 -17.15 -0.78
C ARG A 235 8.65 -17.78 -0.74
N ALA A 236 8.77 -19.06 -1.14
CA ALA A 236 10.05 -19.75 -1.23
C ALA A 236 10.96 -19.13 -2.31
N GLN A 237 10.44 -18.84 -3.51
CA GLN A 237 11.20 -18.21 -4.59
C GLN A 237 11.73 -16.82 -4.22
N LEU A 238 10.94 -16.06 -3.46
CA LEU A 238 11.31 -14.73 -2.99
C LEU A 238 12.14 -14.76 -1.70
N GLY A 239 12.40 -15.95 -1.13
CA GLY A 239 13.16 -16.11 0.11
C GLY A 239 12.52 -15.40 1.31
N ILE A 240 11.19 -15.31 1.36
CA ILE A 240 10.47 -14.67 2.46
C ILE A 240 10.50 -15.60 3.67
N PRO A 241 11.17 -15.23 4.78
CA PRO A 241 11.17 -16.06 5.97
C PRO A 241 9.76 -16.18 6.55
N ALA A 242 9.45 -17.31 7.17
CA ALA A 242 8.27 -17.42 8.03
C ALA A 242 8.37 -16.37 9.15
N HIS A 243 7.23 -15.80 9.56
CA HIS A 243 7.22 -14.95 10.75
C HIS A 243 7.17 -15.81 12.02
N THR A 244 7.74 -15.27 13.10
CA THR A 244 7.87 -15.94 14.40
C THR A 244 6.51 -16.25 15.06
N ARG A 245 5.42 -15.63 14.57
CA ARG A 245 4.09 -15.64 15.19
C ARG A 245 2.98 -15.90 14.18
N CYS A 246 2.70 -17.17 13.89
CA CYS A 246 1.67 -17.63 12.93
C CYS A 246 0.24 -17.12 13.24
N ASP A 247 0.01 -16.59 14.43
CA ASP A 247 -1.25 -15.98 14.87
C ASP A 247 -1.49 -14.55 14.32
N LEU A 248 -0.48 -13.91 13.70
CA LEU A 248 -0.63 -12.62 13.01
C LEU A 248 -1.38 -12.69 11.66
N VAL A 249 -1.87 -13.89 11.29
CA VAL A 249 -2.48 -14.19 9.99
C VAL A 249 -3.97 -13.81 9.92
N SER A 250 -4.66 -13.67 11.06
CA SER A 250 -6.11 -13.45 11.07
C SER A 250 -6.48 -11.98 11.28
N PRO A 251 -7.32 -11.38 10.43
CA PRO A 251 -8.07 -10.19 10.81
C PRO A 251 -8.93 -10.57 12.04
N THR A 252 -8.99 -9.69 13.04
CA THR A 252 -9.81 -9.78 14.28
C THR A 252 -9.34 -10.70 15.41
N GLY A 253 -8.21 -11.39 15.29
CA GLY A 253 -7.76 -12.33 16.32
C GLY A 253 -6.41 -11.96 16.93
N TRP A 254 -6.42 -11.20 18.03
CA TRP A 254 -5.28 -10.99 18.94
C TRP A 254 -4.21 -9.98 18.52
N LEU A 255 -4.37 -8.78 19.07
CA LEU A 255 -3.31 -8.01 19.73
C LEU A 255 -3.93 -6.86 20.52
N LEU A 256 -5.15 -6.46 20.21
CA LEU A 256 -5.87 -5.44 20.96
C LEU A 256 -6.38 -6.05 22.28
N SER A 257 -5.96 -5.52 23.43
CA SER A 257 -6.47 -5.96 24.73
C SER A 257 -8.01 -5.84 24.78
N GLY A 258 -8.68 -6.59 25.66
CA GLY A 258 -10.12 -6.38 25.92
C GLY A 258 -10.47 -4.97 26.43
N THR A 259 -9.47 -4.16 26.78
CA THR A 259 -9.62 -2.73 27.10
C THR A 259 -9.50 -1.81 25.89
N TRP A 260 -8.93 -2.28 24.77
CA TRP A 260 -8.82 -1.50 23.55
C TRP A 260 -10.18 -1.14 22.97
N SER A 261 -11.13 -2.08 22.93
CA SER A 261 -12.50 -1.84 22.41
C SER A 261 -13.22 -0.69 23.13
N ASN A 262 -12.82 -0.40 24.37
CA ASN A 262 -13.36 0.69 25.19
C ASN A 262 -12.53 1.98 25.11
N SER A 263 -11.44 1.99 24.33
CA SER A 263 -10.57 3.15 24.18
C SER A 263 -11.17 4.20 23.23
N ARG A 264 -10.85 5.47 23.46
CA ARG A 264 -11.22 6.57 22.54
C ARG A 264 -10.63 6.37 21.15
N PHE A 265 -9.49 5.68 21.06
CA PHE A 265 -8.83 5.38 19.79
C PHE A 265 -9.62 4.31 19.00
N ALA A 266 -10.10 3.25 19.65
CA ALA A 266 -10.97 2.25 19.01
C ALA A 266 -12.29 2.87 18.51
N ALA A 267 -12.89 3.76 19.30
CA ALA A 267 -14.07 4.51 18.87
C ALA A 267 -13.76 5.39 17.63
N SER A 268 -12.64 6.13 17.66
CA SER A 268 -12.18 6.95 16.53
C SER A 268 -11.89 6.11 15.29
N TYR A 269 -11.27 4.94 15.47
CA TYR A 269 -10.97 3.97 14.41
C TYR A 269 -12.26 3.45 13.76
N ALA A 270 -13.22 2.99 14.56
CA ALA A 270 -14.52 2.53 14.07
C ALA A 270 -15.27 3.64 13.31
N THR A 271 -15.22 4.89 13.80
CA THR A 271 -15.80 6.02 13.06
C THR A 271 -15.04 6.36 11.78
N GLY A 272 -13.71 6.19 11.76
CA GLY A 272 -12.88 6.42 10.58
C GLY A 272 -13.27 5.49 9.42
N PHE A 273 -13.50 4.20 9.72
CA PHE A 273 -14.07 3.25 8.76
C PHE A 273 -15.42 3.71 8.21
N GLY A 274 -16.31 4.23 9.06
CA GLY A 274 -17.56 4.85 8.61
C GLY A 274 -17.37 6.08 7.72
N GLN A 275 -16.24 6.80 7.83
CA GLN A 275 -15.88 7.89 6.91
C GLN A 275 -15.18 7.39 5.64
N ALA A 276 -14.82 6.11 5.56
CA ALA A 276 -14.28 5.48 4.36
C ALA A 276 -15.37 4.91 3.44
N GLU A 277 -16.63 4.87 3.89
CA GLU A 277 -17.81 4.42 3.11
C GLU A 277 -17.88 5.00 1.68
N PRO A 278 -17.81 6.33 1.45
CA PRO A 278 -17.85 6.87 0.08
C PRO A 278 -16.68 6.41 -0.80
N PHE A 279 -15.54 6.12 -0.18
CA PHE A 279 -14.33 5.66 -0.86
C PHE A 279 -14.40 4.16 -1.18
N ILE A 280 -14.95 3.36 -0.26
CA ILE A 280 -15.27 1.94 -0.49
C ILE A 280 -16.30 1.82 -1.61
N GLU A 281 -17.34 2.65 -1.58
CA GLU A 281 -18.38 2.72 -2.61
C GLU A 281 -17.78 3.05 -3.98
N PHE A 282 -16.92 4.07 -4.05
CA PHE A 282 -16.21 4.41 -5.28
C PHE A 282 -15.40 3.22 -5.81
N GLY A 283 -14.64 2.54 -4.94
CA GLY A 283 -13.84 1.38 -5.33
C GLY A 283 -14.69 0.23 -5.88
N ARG A 284 -15.88 0.01 -5.33
CA ARG A 284 -16.84 -1.01 -5.81
C ARG A 284 -17.42 -0.64 -7.17
N ARG A 285 -17.80 0.63 -7.37
CA ARG A 285 -18.41 1.12 -8.61
C ARG A 285 -17.41 1.29 -9.76
N VAL A 286 -16.12 1.44 -9.44
CA VAL A 286 -15.03 1.48 -10.43
C VAL A 286 -14.68 0.09 -10.98
N ALA A 287 -14.90 -0.99 -10.21
CA ALA A 287 -14.47 -2.33 -10.61
C ALA A 287 -14.97 -2.77 -12.01
N PRO A 288 -16.24 -2.57 -12.39
CA PRO A 288 -16.72 -2.90 -13.75
C PRO A 288 -16.00 -2.12 -14.87
N LEU A 289 -15.62 -0.87 -14.63
CA LEU A 289 -14.86 -0.08 -15.60
C LEU A 289 -13.44 -0.61 -15.79
N VAL A 290 -12.82 -1.06 -14.69
CA VAL A 290 -11.49 -1.66 -14.71
C VAL A 290 -11.51 -2.99 -15.46
N GLU A 291 -12.54 -3.82 -15.25
CA GLU A 291 -12.76 -5.05 -16.02
C GLU A 291 -12.88 -4.82 -17.53
N GLN A 292 -13.30 -3.62 -17.95
CA GLN A 292 -13.40 -3.20 -19.35
C GLN A 292 -12.14 -2.48 -19.87
N GLY A 293 -11.08 -2.40 -19.09
CA GLY A 293 -9.78 -1.86 -19.51
C GLY A 293 -9.60 -0.35 -19.27
N VAL A 294 -10.39 0.27 -18.40
CA VAL A 294 -10.12 1.64 -17.89
C VAL A 294 -9.29 1.53 -16.63
N SER A 295 -8.08 2.09 -16.64
CA SER A 295 -7.18 1.95 -15.50
C SER A 295 -7.58 2.78 -14.30
N VAL A 296 -7.34 2.22 -13.10
CA VAL A 296 -7.42 2.99 -11.85
C VAL A 296 -6.51 4.21 -11.93
N ARG A 297 -5.36 4.10 -12.61
CA ARG A 297 -4.46 5.22 -12.89
C ARG A 297 -5.14 6.36 -13.64
N GLU A 298 -5.91 6.08 -14.68
CA GLU A 298 -6.67 7.12 -15.42
C GLU A 298 -7.71 7.78 -14.53
N LEU A 299 -8.48 6.99 -13.79
CA LEU A 299 -9.54 7.48 -12.90
C LEU A 299 -9.01 8.32 -11.74
N MET A 300 -7.82 8.00 -11.23
CA MET A 300 -7.23 8.68 -10.08
C MET A 300 -6.42 9.94 -10.46
N ARG A 301 -6.16 10.17 -11.75
CA ARG A 301 -5.45 11.37 -12.25
C ARG A 301 -6.35 12.56 -12.53
N VAL A 302 -7.66 12.34 -12.54
CA VAL A 302 -8.66 13.42 -12.70
C VAL A 302 -9.23 13.82 -11.35
N PRO A 303 -9.81 15.03 -11.22
CA PRO A 303 -10.60 15.39 -10.04
C PRO A 303 -11.64 14.31 -9.70
N ARG A 304 -11.82 14.04 -8.40
CA ARG A 304 -12.74 13.00 -7.92
C ARG A 304 -14.16 13.13 -8.49
N THR A 305 -14.64 14.37 -8.67
CA THR A 305 -15.94 14.65 -9.28
C THR A 305 -16.02 14.21 -10.73
N GLN A 306 -14.95 14.38 -11.50
CA GLN A 306 -14.84 13.94 -12.89
C GLN A 306 -14.78 12.41 -12.97
N ALA A 307 -14.02 11.76 -12.06
CA ALA A 307 -13.97 10.31 -11.96
C ALA A 307 -15.36 9.72 -11.66
N TRP A 308 -16.12 10.31 -10.73
CA TRP A 308 -17.49 9.91 -10.42
C TRP A 308 -18.42 10.04 -11.62
N GLN A 309 -18.35 11.14 -12.36
CA GLN A 309 -19.16 11.34 -13.57
C GLN A 309 -18.84 10.29 -14.64
N ALA A 310 -17.57 9.88 -14.78
CA ALA A 310 -17.17 8.84 -15.71
C ALA A 310 -17.76 7.47 -15.32
N VAL A 311 -17.74 7.13 -14.02
CA VAL A 311 -18.38 5.93 -13.45
C VAL A 311 -19.89 5.95 -13.71
N GLU A 312 -20.56 7.05 -13.40
CA GLU A 312 -22.00 7.19 -13.61
C GLU A 312 -22.36 7.06 -15.09
N ARG A 313 -21.62 7.70 -16.00
CA ARG A 313 -21.86 7.57 -17.44
C ARG A 313 -21.79 6.12 -17.90
N PHE A 314 -20.79 5.37 -17.44
CA PHE A 314 -20.65 3.96 -17.76
C PHE A 314 -21.83 3.12 -17.27
N GLU A 315 -22.28 3.34 -16.03
CA GLU A 315 -23.46 2.66 -15.48
C GLU A 315 -24.75 2.97 -16.23
N HIS A 316 -24.85 4.16 -16.85
CA HIS A 316 -25.95 4.54 -17.74
C HIS A 316 -25.77 4.10 -19.20
N GLY A 317 -24.80 3.22 -19.50
CA GLY A 317 -24.62 2.61 -20.80
C GLY A 317 -23.74 3.38 -21.78
N ALA A 318 -22.99 4.39 -21.32
CA ALA A 318 -22.01 5.07 -22.16
C ALA A 318 -20.90 4.10 -22.62
N SER A 319 -20.47 4.26 -23.87
CA SER A 319 -19.34 3.53 -24.42
C SER A 319 -18.02 3.89 -23.72
N LEU A 320 -17.01 3.01 -23.80
CA LEU A 320 -15.69 3.29 -23.24
C LEU A 320 -15.03 4.54 -23.85
N VAL A 321 -15.38 4.88 -25.10
CA VAL A 321 -14.90 6.10 -25.76
C VAL A 321 -15.47 7.34 -25.06
N GLU A 322 -16.75 7.35 -24.74
CA GLU A 322 -17.42 8.45 -24.04
C GLU A 322 -16.96 8.57 -22.59
N VAL A 323 -16.69 7.44 -21.93
CA VAL A 323 -16.10 7.42 -20.58
C VAL A 323 -14.70 8.01 -20.60
N ARG A 324 -13.83 7.59 -21.52
CA ARG A 324 -12.46 8.15 -21.65
C ARG A 324 -12.47 9.62 -22.04
N ALA A 325 -13.41 10.05 -22.89
CA ALA A 325 -13.59 11.46 -23.20
C ALA A 325 -14.02 12.28 -21.97
N ALA A 326 -14.74 11.68 -21.02
CA ALA A 326 -15.07 12.31 -19.75
C ALA A 326 -13.87 12.41 -18.79
N LEU A 327 -12.80 11.65 -19.01
CA LEU A 327 -11.57 11.64 -18.21
C LEU A 327 -10.44 12.48 -18.82
N ALA A 328 -10.58 12.92 -20.08
CA ALA A 328 -9.66 13.84 -20.75
C ALA A 328 -9.90 15.30 -20.30
#